data_AF-A0A495KGP8-F1
#
_entry.id   AF-A0A495KGP8-F1
#
_cell.length_a   1.000
_cell.length_b   1.000
_cell.length_c   1.000
_cell.angle_alpha   90.00
_cell.angle_beta   90.00
_cell.angle_gamma   90.00
#
_symmetry.space_group_name_H-M   'P 1'
#
loop_
_entity.id
_entity.type
_entity.pdbx_description
1 polymer ?
#
loop_
_entity_poly.entity_id
_entity_poly.type
_entity_poly.pdbx_seq_one_letter_code
_entity_poly.pdbx_strand_id
1 'polypeptide(L)'
;MNEEQEAIGELKSMPQEELDNVPFQIVWWICEAKGCCRGTRVRDYGIGPEYWDKRYGFFSINERFILCAKHWKFWQRLIKNFDKNTVARKLFDFDKQLIMTDEERKAATPPRKKIGAPQMKRKKNR
;
A
#
# COMPACT_ATOMS: atom_id res chain seq x y z
N MET A 1 -12.18 -5.45 31.69
CA MET A 1 -11.56 -5.23 30.37
C MET A 1 -11.34 -3.74 30.21
N ASN A 2 -10.35 -3.33 29.43
CA ASN A 2 -10.03 -1.91 29.26
C ASN A 2 -11.06 -1.29 28.30
N GLU A 3 -11.67 -0.15 28.64
CA GLU A 3 -12.71 0.53 27.84
C GLU A 3 -12.27 0.72 26.37
N GLU A 4 -10.97 0.94 26.17
CA GLU A 4 -10.34 1.04 24.85
C GLU A 4 -10.47 -0.24 24.00
N GLN A 5 -10.35 -1.42 24.60
CA GLN A 5 -10.47 -2.69 23.90
C GLN A 5 -11.92 -2.98 23.48
N GLU A 6 -12.87 -2.56 24.31
CA GLU A 6 -14.30 -2.65 24.00
C GLU A 6 -14.65 -1.73 22.84
N ALA A 7 -14.17 -0.47 22.86
CA ALA A 7 -14.36 0.49 21.76
C ALA A 7 -13.74 0.00 20.43
N ILE A 8 -12.54 -0.59 20.45
CA ILE A 8 -11.93 -1.20 19.26
C ILE A 8 -12.77 -2.39 18.76
N GLY A 9 -13.29 -3.20 19.68
CA GLY A 9 -14.17 -4.32 19.34
C GLY A 9 -15.46 -3.87 18.67
N GLU A 10 -16.12 -2.85 19.22
CA GLU A 10 -17.31 -2.24 18.64
C GLU A 10 -17.03 -1.71 17.24
N LEU A 11 -15.99 -0.90 17.06
CA LEU A 11 -15.60 -0.34 15.77
C LEU A 11 -15.39 -1.42 14.69
N LYS A 12 -14.72 -2.52 15.05
CA LYS A 12 -14.48 -3.65 14.12
C LYS A 12 -15.74 -4.42 13.76
N SER A 13 -16.75 -4.39 14.63
CA SER A 13 -18.03 -5.06 14.44
C SER A 13 -19.05 -4.23 13.64
N MET A 14 -18.81 -2.92 13.50
CA MET A 14 -19.71 -2.03 12.77
C MET A 14 -19.81 -2.39 11.28
N PRO A 15 -21.02 -2.28 10.68
CA PRO A 15 -21.17 -2.39 9.25
C PRO A 15 -20.46 -1.23 8.53
N GLN A 16 -20.15 -1.43 7.25
CA GLN A 16 -19.43 -0.43 6.45
C GLN A 16 -20.15 0.93 6.41
N GLU A 17 -21.48 0.93 6.37
CA GLU A 17 -22.29 2.16 6.30
C GLU A 17 -22.15 3.01 7.56
N GLU A 18 -22.01 2.37 8.72
CA GLU A 18 -21.77 3.07 9.99
C GLU A 18 -20.32 3.56 10.06
N LEU A 19 -19.36 2.73 9.62
CA LEU A 19 -17.95 3.10 9.54
C LEU A 19 -17.70 4.33 8.63
N ASP A 20 -18.50 4.51 7.58
CA ASP A 20 -18.42 5.68 6.71
C ASP A 20 -18.73 7.00 7.44
N ASN A 21 -19.43 6.96 8.58
CA ASN A 21 -19.75 8.13 9.41
C ASN A 21 -18.73 8.38 10.53
N VAL A 22 -17.86 7.41 10.84
CA VAL A 22 -16.82 7.57 11.86
C VAL A 22 -15.68 8.42 11.29
N PRO A 23 -15.15 9.42 12.02
CA PRO A 23 -13.99 10.17 11.56
C PRO A 23 -12.79 9.26 11.27
N PHE A 24 -12.24 9.37 10.05
CA PHE A 24 -11.05 8.64 9.65
C PHE A 24 -10.09 9.54 8.87
N GLN A 25 -8.82 9.15 8.85
CA GLN A 25 -7.81 9.70 7.96
C GLN A 25 -7.56 8.75 6.79
N ILE A 26 -7.26 9.31 5.62
CA ILE A 26 -6.86 8.51 4.46
C ILE A 26 -5.33 8.46 4.44
N VAL A 27 -4.79 7.24 4.52
CA VAL A 27 -3.36 6.99 4.42
C VAL A 27 -3.07 6.03 3.28
N TRP A 28 -1.81 5.98 2.85
CA TRP A 28 -1.31 5.08 1.83
C TRP A 28 -0.43 4.01 2.43
N TRP A 29 -0.83 2.77 2.20
CA TRP A 29 0.01 1.59 2.37
C TRP A 29 0.93 1.43 1.18
N ILE A 30 2.19 1.77 1.36
CA ILE A 30 3.24 1.78 0.35
C ILE A 30 3.83 0.40 0.18
N CYS A 31 4.08 0.02 -1.08
CA CYS A 31 4.71 -1.23 -1.42
C CYS A 31 6.13 -1.31 -0.84
N GLU A 32 6.41 -2.37 -0.07
CA GLU A 32 7.71 -2.67 0.55
C GLU A 32 8.84 -2.96 -0.43
N ALA A 33 8.53 -3.24 -1.71
CA ALA A 33 9.55 -3.54 -2.69
C ALA A 33 10.49 -2.33 -2.90
N LYS A 34 11.80 -2.62 -2.99
CA LYS A 34 12.85 -1.62 -3.25
C LYS A 34 12.52 -0.77 -4.48
N GLY A 35 12.59 0.55 -4.33
CA GLY A 35 12.33 1.51 -5.41
C GLY A 35 10.86 1.60 -5.87
N CYS A 36 9.90 0.97 -5.18
CA CYS A 36 8.49 1.07 -5.56
C CYS A 36 7.77 2.23 -4.87
N CYS A 37 7.10 3.12 -5.61
CA CYS A 37 6.27 4.20 -5.04
C CYS A 37 4.76 3.93 -5.15
N ARG A 38 4.38 2.69 -5.47
CA ARG A 38 2.97 2.28 -5.55
C ARG A 38 2.47 1.95 -4.16
N GLY A 39 1.18 2.18 -3.92
CA GLY A 39 0.52 1.80 -2.70
C GLY A 39 -0.98 1.65 -2.88
N THR A 40 -1.65 1.34 -1.78
CA THR A 40 -3.12 1.23 -1.67
C THR A 40 -3.61 2.27 -0.67
N ARG A 41 -4.76 2.89 -0.93
CA ARG A 41 -5.40 3.80 0.03
C ARG A 41 -6.17 2.98 1.04
N VAL A 42 -5.93 3.25 2.31
CA VAL A 42 -6.66 2.65 3.43
C VAL A 42 -7.16 3.75 4.36
N ARG A 43 -8.13 3.42 5.21
CA ARG A 43 -8.64 4.31 6.24
C ARG A 43 -7.97 3.99 7.56
N ASP A 44 -7.51 5.03 8.23
CA ASP A 44 -6.99 4.99 9.58
C ASP A 44 -8.02 5.61 10.52
N TYR A 45 -8.50 4.81 11.48
CA TYR A 45 -9.42 5.24 12.52
C TYR A 45 -8.71 5.53 13.86
N GLY A 46 -7.38 5.60 13.88
CA GLY A 46 -6.58 5.85 15.08
C GLY A 46 -6.31 4.61 15.93
N ILE A 47 -6.63 3.41 15.42
CA ILE A 47 -6.43 2.11 16.10
C ILE A 47 -5.17 1.38 15.62
N GLY A 48 -4.16 2.14 15.20
CA GLY A 48 -2.89 1.60 14.70
C GLY A 48 -2.33 0.51 15.63
N PRO A 49 -1.85 -0.63 15.09
CA PRO A 49 -1.38 -0.85 13.72
C PRO A 49 -2.44 -1.39 12.74
N GLU A 50 -3.73 -1.29 13.04
CA GLU A 50 -4.81 -1.79 12.19
C GLU A 50 -5.46 -0.70 11.33
N TYR A 51 -5.72 -1.03 10.07
CA TYR A 51 -6.26 -0.11 9.07
C TYR A 51 -7.36 -0.80 8.27
N TRP A 52 -8.32 -0.03 7.80
CA TRP A 52 -9.46 -0.56 7.05
C TRP A 52 -9.26 -0.41 5.54
N ASP A 53 -9.40 -1.51 4.81
CA ASP A 53 -9.44 -1.55 3.35
C ASP A 53 -10.82 -2.01 2.87
N LYS A 54 -11.37 -1.34 1.86
CA LYS A 54 -12.71 -1.65 1.32
C LYS A 54 -12.88 -3.09 0.84
N ARG A 55 -11.80 -3.73 0.39
CA ARG A 55 -11.87 -5.09 -0.18
C ARG A 55 -11.76 -6.18 0.87
N TYR A 56 -11.10 -5.88 1.98
CA TYR A 56 -10.71 -6.90 2.92
C TYR A 56 -11.30 -6.68 4.33
N GLY A 57 -11.61 -5.44 4.72
CA GLY A 57 -11.95 -5.05 6.10
C GLY A 57 -10.74 -4.50 6.88
N PHE A 58 -10.73 -4.70 8.21
CA PHE A 58 -9.60 -4.32 9.08
C PHE A 58 -8.41 -5.29 8.93
N PHE A 59 -7.21 -4.75 8.74
CA PHE A 59 -5.95 -5.52 8.67
C PHE A 59 -4.85 -4.82 9.46
N SER A 60 -4.06 -5.63 10.16
CA SER A 60 -2.81 -5.18 10.76
C SER A 60 -1.70 -5.13 9.72
N ILE A 61 -0.94 -4.03 9.70
CA ILE A 61 0.22 -3.90 8.81
C ILE A 61 1.34 -4.89 9.15
N ASN A 62 1.39 -5.38 10.40
CA ASN A 62 2.44 -6.26 10.87
C ASN A 62 2.27 -7.72 10.42
N GLU A 63 1.09 -8.09 9.92
CA GLU A 63 0.79 -9.49 9.57
C GLU A 63 1.23 -9.89 8.16
N ARG A 64 1.47 -8.92 7.26
CA ARG A 64 1.66 -9.20 5.83
C ARG A 64 2.63 -8.22 5.18
N PHE A 65 3.39 -8.74 4.20
CA PHE A 65 4.14 -7.89 3.29
C PHE A 65 3.19 -7.05 2.44
N ILE A 66 3.32 -5.73 2.53
CA ILE A 66 2.55 -4.79 1.74
C ILE A 66 3.17 -4.73 0.34
N LEU A 67 2.59 -5.45 -0.61
CA LEU A 67 3.05 -5.47 -2.00
C LEU A 67 1.96 -5.02 -2.97
N CYS A 68 2.33 -4.15 -3.91
CA CYS A 68 1.45 -3.86 -5.04
C CYS A 68 1.27 -5.11 -5.92
N ALA A 69 0.18 -5.16 -6.71
CA ALA A 69 -0.15 -6.31 -7.56
C ALA A 69 1.01 -6.78 -8.47
N LYS A 70 1.87 -5.86 -8.94
CA LYS A 70 3.06 -6.20 -9.75
C LYS A 70 4.09 -6.98 -8.93
N HIS A 71 4.44 -6.47 -7.74
CA HIS A 71 5.45 -7.08 -6.89
C HIS A 71 4.93 -8.33 -6.18
N TRP A 72 3.63 -8.41 -5.89
CA TRP A 72 3.02 -9.64 -5.41
C TRP A 72 3.19 -10.79 -6.41
N LYS A 73 2.89 -10.56 -7.70
CA LYS A 73 3.14 -11.56 -8.76
C LYS A 73 4.61 -11.92 -8.90
N PHE A 74 5.50 -10.93 -8.75
CA PHE A 74 6.95 -11.14 -8.81
C PHE A 74 7.45 -12.03 -7.66
N TRP A 75 7.04 -11.71 -6.44
CA TRP A 75 7.28 -12.47 -5.22
C TRP A 75 6.81 -13.93 -5.38
N GLN A 76 5.54 -14.13 -5.74
CA GLN A 76 4.93 -15.45 -5.93
C GLN A 76 5.67 -16.32 -6.95
N ARG A 77 6.28 -15.72 -7.97
CA ARG A 77 7.10 -16.44 -8.95
C ARG A 77 8.48 -16.81 -8.39
N LEU A 78 9.11 -15.92 -7.63
CA LEU A 78 10.46 -16.16 -7.09
C LEU A 78 10.45 -17.21 -5.98
N ILE A 79 9.48 -17.16 -5.06
CA ILE A 79 9.41 -18.11 -3.93
C ILE A 79 9.16 -19.57 -4.35
N LYS A 80 8.82 -19.82 -5.63
CA LYS A 80 8.71 -21.18 -6.18
C LYS A 80 10.07 -21.83 -6.41
N ASN A 81 11.08 -21.03 -6.71
CA ASN A 81 12.41 -21.50 -7.11
C ASN A 81 13.51 -21.12 -6.10
N PHE A 82 13.20 -20.22 -5.17
CA PHE A 82 14.15 -19.68 -4.21
C PHE A 82 13.56 -19.63 -2.80
N ASP A 83 14.43 -19.73 -1.80
CA ASP A 83 14.05 -19.58 -0.39
C ASP A 83 13.39 -18.21 -0.11
N LYS A 84 12.31 -18.23 0.68
CA LYS A 84 11.49 -17.04 0.98
C LYS A 84 12.31 -15.94 1.64
N ASN A 85 13.16 -16.27 2.61
CA ASN A 85 13.96 -15.29 3.34
C ASN A 85 14.98 -14.63 2.42
N THR A 86 15.59 -15.41 1.53
CA THR A 86 16.52 -14.92 0.51
C THR A 86 15.84 -13.94 -0.46
N VAL A 87 14.63 -14.28 -0.94
CA VAL A 87 13.86 -13.39 -1.81
C VAL A 87 13.46 -12.12 -1.07
N ALA A 88 13.02 -12.23 0.20
CA ALA A 88 12.57 -11.09 1.00
C ALA A 88 13.70 -10.07 1.18
N ARG A 89 14.88 -10.52 1.63
CA ARG A 89 16.06 -9.66 1.80
C ARG A 89 16.49 -8.93 0.52
N LYS A 90 16.31 -9.57 -0.64
CA LYS A 90 16.69 -8.97 -1.92
C LYS A 90 15.62 -8.02 -2.45
N LEU A 91 14.34 -8.37 -2.32
CA LEU A 91 13.22 -7.64 -2.92
C LEU A 91 12.70 -6.50 -2.04
N PHE A 92 12.66 -6.69 -0.72
CA PHE A 92 12.03 -5.76 0.22
C PHE A 92 13.01 -4.77 0.81
N ASP A 93 12.49 -3.61 1.10
CA ASP A 93 13.14 -2.51 1.79
C ASP A 93 12.51 -2.40 3.19
N PHE A 94 13.11 -3.04 4.18
CA PHE A 94 12.54 -3.11 5.54
C PHE A 94 12.64 -1.79 6.30
N ASP A 95 13.55 -0.90 5.88
CA ASP A 95 13.73 0.44 6.47
C ASP A 95 12.74 1.46 5.89
N LYS A 96 11.87 1.03 4.99
CA LYS A 96 10.96 1.89 4.27
C LYS A 96 9.74 2.24 5.12
N GLN A 97 9.38 3.52 5.13
CA GLN A 97 8.11 3.96 5.68
C GLN A 97 6.94 3.38 4.84
N LEU A 98 6.15 2.51 5.47
CA LEU A 98 5.07 1.77 4.80
C LEU A 98 3.75 2.52 4.81
N ILE A 99 3.61 3.52 5.68
CA ILE A 99 2.41 4.32 5.84
C ILE A 99 2.77 5.76 5.60
N MET A 100 2.14 6.35 4.59
CA MET A 100 2.36 7.74 4.23
C MET A 100 1.01 8.42 4.06
N THR A 101 0.91 9.66 4.51
CA THR A 101 -0.17 10.56 4.12
C THR A 101 -0.12 10.82 2.60
N ASP A 102 -1.22 11.33 2.07
CA ASP A 102 -1.29 11.74 0.66
C ASP A 102 -0.22 12.80 0.30
N GLU A 103 0.11 13.66 1.25
CA GLU A 103 1.08 14.75 1.11
C GLU A 103 2.51 14.22 1.08
N GLU A 104 2.88 13.39 2.06
CA GLU A 104 4.19 12.74 2.12
C GLU A 104 4.45 11.90 0.87
N ARG A 105 3.43 11.17 0.39
CA ARG A 105 3.55 10.36 -0.82
C ARG A 105 3.79 11.22 -2.06
N LYS A 106 3.10 12.36 -2.18
CA LYS A 106 3.33 13.30 -3.29
C LYS A 106 4.74 13.88 -3.23
N ALA A 107 5.25 14.21 -2.05
CA ALA A 107 6.62 14.68 -1.86
C ALA A 107 7.68 13.61 -2.20
N ALA A 108 7.43 12.35 -1.84
CA ALA A 108 8.34 11.24 -2.11
C ALA A 108 8.32 10.74 -3.56
N THR A 109 7.30 11.11 -4.35
CA THR A 109 7.22 10.71 -5.76
C THR A 109 8.01 11.70 -6.61
N PRO A 110 9.16 11.33 -7.21
CA PRO A 110 9.90 12.25 -8.05
C PRO A 110 8.99 12.71 -9.21
N PRO A 111 9.04 14.01 -9.59
CA PRO A 111 8.25 14.50 -10.70
C PRO A 111 8.56 13.64 -11.91
N ARG A 112 7.52 13.08 -12.55
CA ARG A 112 7.70 12.36 -13.82
C ARG A 112 8.34 13.34 -14.78
N LYS A 113 9.65 13.19 -15.06
CA LYS A 113 10.27 13.84 -16.22
C LYS A 113 9.38 13.46 -17.40
N LYS A 114 8.72 14.46 -18.01
CA LYS A 114 8.03 14.27 -19.29
C LYS A 114 9.12 13.86 -20.27
N ILE A 115 9.32 12.56 -20.45
CA ILE A 115 10.15 12.04 -21.52
C ILE A 115 9.40 12.50 -22.77
N GLY A 116 9.97 13.49 -23.47
CA GLY A 116 9.37 14.04 -24.68
C GLY A 116 8.98 12.87 -25.57
N ALA A 117 7.69 12.80 -25.92
CA ALA A 117 7.21 11.76 -26.81
C ALA A 117 8.09 11.79 -28.06
N PRO A 118 8.71 10.67 -28.48
CA PRO A 118 9.48 10.65 -29.71
C PRO A 118 8.54 11.10 -30.83
N GLN A 119 8.87 12.23 -31.48
CA GLN A 119 8.11 12.71 -32.63
C GLN A 119 8.17 11.61 -33.70
N MET A 120 7.10 10.83 -33.83
CA MET A 120 6.91 9.94 -34.95
C MET A 120 6.81 10.80 -36.21
N LYS A 121 7.92 10.96 -36.92
CA LYS A 121 7.93 11.51 -38.28
C LYS A 121 7.07 10.58 -39.14
N ARG A 122 5.84 10.98 -39.41
CA ARG A 122 4.99 10.34 -40.42
C ARG A 122 5.71 10.43 -41.76
N LYS A 123 6.25 9.30 -42.25
CA LYS A 123 6.66 9.19 -43.66
C LYS A 123 5.40 9.37 -44.51
N LYS A 124 5.31 10.51 -45.21
CA LYS A 124 4.37 10.67 -46.32
C LYS A 124 4.84 9.72 -47.42
N ASN A 125 4.10 8.63 -47.65
CA ASN A 125 4.22 7.89 -48.89
C ASN A 125 3.56 8.70 -50.01
N ARG A 126 4.27 8.71 -51.12
CA ARG A 126 4.06 9.47 -52.35
C ARG A 126 2.81 9.03 -53.09
#